data_AF-A0A9D8G8Z0-F1
#
_entry.id   AF-A0A9D8G8Z0-F1
#
_cell.length_a   1.000
_cell.length_b   1.000
_cell.length_c   1.000
_cell.angle_alpha   90.00
_cell.angle_beta   90.00
_cell.angle_gamma   90.00
#
_symmetry.space_group_name_H-M   'P 1'
#
loop_
_entity.id
_entity.type
_entity.pdbx_description
1 polymer ?
#
loop_
_entity_poly.entity_id
_entity_poly.type
_entity_poly.pdbx_seq_one_letter_code
_entity_poly.pdbx_strand_id
1 'polypeptide(L)' 'MISYPQEIEAFYRTVAYGDPVESDSSLAADTISTIYSAYVSAERKGAEVTVRAF' A
#
# COMPACT_ATOMS: atom_id res chain seq x y z
N MET A 1 -2.69 7.88 -23.08
CA MET A 1 -2.18 6.58 -22.64
C MET A 1 -2.68 6.37 -21.22
N ILE A 2 -3.47 5.33 -20.96
CA ILE A 2 -4.02 5.08 -19.62
C ILE A 2 -2.83 4.71 -18.73
N SER A 3 -2.72 5.33 -17.56
CA SER A 3 -1.43 5.43 -16.86
C SER A 3 -0.92 4.15 -16.19
N TYR A 4 -1.66 3.04 -16.19
CA TYR A 4 -1.32 1.84 -15.42
C TYR A 4 -1.94 0.58 -16.04
N PRO A 5 -1.52 0.17 -17.26
CA PRO A 5 -2.16 -0.94 -17.97
C PRO A 5 -1.98 -2.28 -17.26
N GLN A 6 -0.85 -2.50 -16.58
CA GLN A 6 -0.56 -3.74 -15.85
C GLN A 6 -1.46 -3.89 -14.62
N GLU A 7 -1.66 -2.81 -13.86
CA GLU A 7 -2.49 -2.78 -12.66
C GLU A 7 -3.97 -2.99 -13.01
N ILE A 8 -4.41 -2.42 -14.14
CA ILE A 8 -5.76 -2.64 -14.67
C ILE A 8 -5.94 -4.10 -15.09
N GLU A 9 -4.96 -4.70 -15.77
CA GLU A 9 -5.00 -6.13 -16.13
C GLU A 9 -5.07 -7.02 -14.88
N ALA A 10 -4.20 -6.78 -13.89
CA ALA A 10 -4.18 -7.53 -12.63
C ALA A 10 -5.53 -7.48 -11.90
N PHE A 11 -6.16 -6.30 -11.86
CA PHE A 11 -7.51 -6.14 -11.30
C PHE A 11 -8.53 -6.98 -12.07
N TYR A 12 -8.58 -6.87 -13.40
CA TYR A 12 -9.54 -7.63 -14.20
C TYR A 12 -9.34 -9.14 -14.07
N ARG A 13 -8.10 -9.62 -14.04
CA ARG A 13 -7.80 -11.05 -13.88
C ARG A 13 -8.23 -11.58 -12.52
N THR A 14 -7.96 -10.81 -11.46
CA THR A 14 -8.42 -11.16 -10.10
C THR A 14 -9.95 -11.28 -10.06
N VAL A 15 -10.67 -10.30 -10.62
CA VAL A 15 -12.15 -10.29 -10.61
C VAL A 15 -12.74 -11.39 -11.50
N ALA A 16 -12.19 -11.61 -12.70
CA ALA A 16 -12.75 -12.53 -13.69
C ALA A 16 -12.36 -14.00 -13.44
N TYR A 17 -11.15 -14.25 -12.96
CA TYR A 17 -10.57 -15.60 -12.86
C TYR A 17 -10.22 -16.01 -11.42
N GLY A 18 -10.29 -15.09 -10.46
CA GLY A 18 -9.90 -15.36 -9.07
C GLY A 18 -8.39 -15.46 -8.87
N ASP A 19 -7.59 -14.88 -9.79
CA ASP A 19 -6.15 -14.75 -9.59
C ASP A 19 -5.86 -14.02 -8.26
N PRO A 20 -4.75 -14.33 -7.56
CA PRO A 20 -4.43 -13.68 -6.29
C PRO A 20 -4.35 -12.14 -6.41
N VAL A 21 -4.95 -11.43 -5.46
CA VAL A 21 -4.86 -9.97 -5.36
C VAL A 21 -3.42 -9.58 -5.01
N GLU A 22 -2.76 -8.79 -5.86
CA GLU A 22 -1.39 -8.31 -5.58
C GLU A 22 -1.34 -7.16 -4.57
N SER A 23 -2.38 -6.31 -4.54
CA SER A 23 -2.47 -5.13 -3.67
C SER A 23 -3.79 -5.12 -2.92
N ASP A 24 -3.82 -5.86 -1.82
CA ASP A 24 -5.00 -5.94 -0.96
C ASP A 24 -5.07 -4.78 0.04
N SER A 25 -6.13 -4.77 0.84
CA SER A 25 -6.35 -3.73 1.84
C SER A 25 -5.31 -3.74 2.97
N SER A 26 -4.70 -4.89 3.26
CA SER A 26 -3.68 -5.00 4.32
C SER A 26 -2.40 -4.32 3.87
N LEU A 27 -1.94 -4.60 2.63
CA LEU A 27 -0.80 -3.89 2.05
C LEU A 27 -1.05 -2.38 1.97
N ALA A 28 -2.27 -1.96 1.63
CA ALA A 28 -2.65 -0.55 1.64
C ALA A 28 -2.57 0.06 3.05
N ALA A 29 -3.05 -0.64 4.08
CA ALA A 29 -3.00 -0.21 5.46
C ALA A 29 -1.56 -0.06 5.97
N ASP A 30 -0.69 -1.03 5.65
CA ASP A 30 0.74 -1.00 5.99
C ASP A 30 1.45 0.17 5.32
N THR A 31 1.14 0.42 4.05
CA THR A 31 1.69 1.55 3.29
C THR A 31 1.31 2.89 3.93
N ILE A 32 0.03 3.07 4.25
CA ILE A 32 -0.47 4.28 4.90
C ILE A 32 0.17 4.46 6.28
N SER A 33 0.22 3.39 7.07
CA SER A 33 0.82 3.36 8.40
C SER A 33 2.30 3.77 8.37
N THR A 34 3.04 3.27 7.39
CA THR A 34 4.46 3.60 7.18
C THR A 34 4.64 5.08 6.87
N ILE A 35 3.88 5.61 5.91
CA ILE A 35 3.97 7.03 5.50
C ILE A 35 3.60 7.94 6.67
N TYR A 36 2.51 7.64 7.38
CA TYR A 36 2.10 8.40 8.55
C TYR A 36 3.18 8.41 9.63
N SER A 37 3.75 7.24 9.94
CA SER A 37 4.81 7.11 10.94
C SER A 37 6.07 7.89 10.55
N ALA A 38 6.39 7.97 9.24
CA ALA A 38 7.48 8.79 8.74
C ALA A 38 7.23 10.29 8.98
N TYR A 39 6.01 10.78 8.78
CA TYR A 39 5.66 12.16 9.12
C TYR A 39 5.80 12.44 10.62
N VAL A 40 5.31 11.54 11.48
CA VAL A 40 5.45 11.67 12.94
C VAL A 40 6.93 11.66 13.36
N SER A 41 7.75 10.80 12.74
CA SER A 41 9.20 10.78 12.99
C SER A 41 9.84 12.11 12.60
N ALA A 42 9.48 12.67 11.43
CA ALA A 42 9.98 13.96 10.97
C ALA A 42 9.63 15.11 11.93
N GLU A 43 8.38 15.18 12.41
CA GLU A 43 7.96 16.14 13.44
C GLU A 43 8.77 16.01 14.74
N ARG A 44 9.17 14.78 15.08
CA ARG A 44 10.00 14.45 16.25
C ARG A 44 11.50 14.50 15.97
N LYS A 45 11.93 15.25 14.95
CA LYS A 45 13.35 15.43 14.58
C LYS A 45 14.06 14.12 14.22
N GLY A 46 13.35 13.20 13.58
CA GLY A 46 13.88 11.90 13.17
C GLY A 46 13.94 10.87 14.30
N ALA A 47 13.16 11.04 15.37
CA ALA A 47 13.06 10.02 16.42
C ALA A 47 12.46 8.73 15.86
N GLU A 48 12.87 7.60 16.44
CA GLU A 48 12.30 6.29 16.12
C GLU A 48 10.80 6.27 16.46
N VAL A 49 9.98 5.80 15.51
CA VAL A 49 8.53 5.65 15.65
C VAL A 49 8.15 4.26 15.16
N THR A 50 7.46 3.50 15.99
CA THR A 50 6.97 2.16 15.62
C THR A 50 5.92 2.27 14.52
N VAL A 51 6.14 1.55 13.41
CA VAL A 51 5.14 1.35 12.36
C VAL A 51 4.23 0.19 12.76
N ARG A 52 2.92 0.41 12.75
CA ARG A 52 1.95 -0.66 12.97
C ARG A 52 1.65 -1.38 11.66
N ALA A 53 1.88 -2.69 11.60
CA ALA A 53 1.46 -3.53 10.49
C ALA A 53 0.11 -4.21 10.77
N PHE A 54 -0.62 -4.59 9.71
CA PHE A 54 -1.99 -5.12 9.75
C PHE A 54 -2.12 -6.49 9.08
#